data_AF-A0A2D2C6V2-F1
#
_entry.id   AF-A0A2D2C6V2-F1
#
_cell.length_a   1.000
_cell.length_b   1.000
_cell.length_c   1.000
_cell.angle_alpha   90.00
_cell.angle_beta   90.00
_cell.angle_gamma   90.00
#
_symmetry.space_group_name_H-M   'P 1'
#
loop_
_entity.id
_entity.type
_entity.pdbx_description
1 polymer ?
#
loop_
_entity_poly.entity_id
_entity_poly.type
_entity_poly.pdbx_seq_one_letter_code
_entity_poly.pdbx_strand_id
1 'polypeptide(L)' 'MVGEVLGVERRRRWSDDEKLEIVLAAGADGATLTQVAQRYEVTRSQIYGWRRDLKQKGL' A
#
# COMPACT_ATOMS: atom_id res chain seq x y z
N MET A 1 31.12 -4.60 0.33
CA MET A 1 30.52 -3.78 1.39
C MET A 1 29.08 -3.56 0.99
N VAL A 2 28.15 -4.18 1.71
CA VAL A 2 26.72 -4.27 1.37
C VAL A 2 26.07 -2.89 1.43
N GLY A 3 25.23 -2.57 0.43
CA GLY A 3 24.13 -1.63 0.62
C GLY A 3 24.01 -0.47 -0.35
N GLU A 4 24.22 -0.66 -1.65
CA GLU A 4 23.57 0.19 -2.66
C GLU A 4 22.07 -0.09 -2.67
N VAL A 5 21.28 0.59 -1.82
CA VAL A 5 19.80 0.75 -1.91
C VAL A 5 19.40 1.63 -0.73
N LEU A 6 19.45 2.97 -0.85
CA LEU A 6 18.85 3.90 0.13
C LEU A 6 18.47 5.25 -0.51
N GLY A 7 18.13 5.27 -1.80
CA GLY A 7 17.83 6.52 -2.53
C GLY A 7 16.49 6.53 -3.25
N VAL A 8 16.03 5.38 -3.75
CA VAL A 8 14.84 5.28 -4.62
C VAL A 8 13.56 4.86 -3.89
N GLU A 9 13.66 4.43 -2.63
CA GLU A 9 12.52 4.14 -1.75
C GLU A 9 11.71 5.41 -1.40
N ARG A 10 12.23 6.60 -1.73
CA ARG A 10 11.69 7.86 -1.23
C ARG A 10 10.43 8.38 -1.91
N ARG A 11 9.86 7.72 -2.93
CA ARG A 11 8.49 8.01 -3.41
C ARG A 11 8.07 7.01 -4.48
N ARG A 12 7.79 5.76 -4.10
CA ARG A 12 6.87 4.96 -4.92
C ARG A 12 5.54 5.73 -4.95
N ARG A 13 5.24 6.36 -6.08
CA ARG A 13 3.93 6.99 -6.30
C ARG A 13 2.97 5.86 -6.60
N TRP A 14 2.02 5.66 -5.69
CA TRP A 14 0.93 4.72 -5.88
C TRP A 14 -0.19 5.42 -6.64
N SER A 15 -0.51 4.90 -7.80
CA SER A 15 -1.68 5.28 -8.58
C SER A 15 -2.94 4.87 -7.81
N ASP A 16 -4.08 5.52 -8.09
CA ASP A 16 -5.32 5.20 -7.39
C ASP A 16 -5.76 3.73 -7.63
N ASP A 17 -5.45 3.19 -8.82
CA ASP A 17 -5.63 1.77 -9.16
C ASP A 17 -4.75 0.85 -8.29
N GLU A 18 -3.46 1.13 -8.15
CA GLU A 18 -2.57 0.34 -7.29
C GLU A 18 -2.98 0.43 -5.82
N LYS A 19 -3.40 1.61 -5.35
CA LYS A 19 -3.94 1.77 -3.99
C LYS A 19 -5.19 0.92 -3.80
N LEU A 20 -6.07 0.90 -4.80
CA LEU A 20 -7.30 0.12 -4.78
C LEU A 20 -7.01 -1.37 -4.75
N GLU A 21 -6.09 -1.86 -5.58
CA GLU A 21 -5.63 -3.26 -5.56
C GLU A 21 -5.15 -3.66 -4.16
N ILE A 22 -4.29 -2.82 -3.54
CA ILE A 22 -3.75 -3.11 -2.20
C ILE A 22 -4.85 -3.09 -1.14
N VAL A 23 -5.78 -2.14 -1.19
CA VAL A 23 -6.89 -2.04 -0.25
C VAL A 23 -7.85 -3.23 -0.40
N LEU A 24 -8.13 -3.67 -1.63
CA LEU A 24 -8.95 -4.85 -1.91
C LEU A 24 -8.24 -6.12 -1.46
N ALA A 25 -6.94 -6.26 -1.72
CA ALA A 25 -6.14 -7.38 -1.25
C ALA A 25 -6.12 -7.47 0.29
N ALA A 26 -6.12 -6.34 0.99
CA ALA A 26 -6.23 -6.29 2.45
C ALA A 26 -7.63 -6.61 2.99
N GLY A 27 -8.66 -6.58 2.15
CA GLY A 27 -10.04 -6.96 2.48
C GLY A 27 -10.45 -8.34 1.97
N ALA A 28 -9.60 -9.01 1.18
CA ALA A 28 -9.86 -10.35 0.67
C ALA A 28 -9.76 -11.38 1.81
N ASP A 29 -10.73 -12.29 1.86
CA ASP A 29 -10.88 -13.31 2.89
C ASP A 29 -9.57 -14.11 3.06
N GLY A 30 -8.94 -14.00 4.23
CA GLY A 30 -7.69 -14.70 4.58
C GLY A 30 -6.40 -13.87 4.50
N ALA A 31 -6.41 -12.66 3.92
CA ALA A 31 -5.24 -11.78 3.92
C ALA A 31 -5.33 -10.74 5.04
N THR A 32 -4.36 -10.74 5.96
CA THR A 32 -4.29 -9.70 6.98
C THR A 32 -3.66 -8.43 6.41
N LEU A 33 -4.11 -7.26 6.91
CA LEU A 33 -3.49 -5.96 6.64
C LEU A 33 -1.96 -5.97 6.80
N THR A 34 -1.44 -6.77 7.74
CA THR A 34 0.00 -6.91 8.00
C THR A 34 0.71 -7.65 6.86
N GLN A 35 0.14 -8.76 6.38
CA GLN A 35 0.72 -9.52 5.27
C GLN A 35 0.70 -8.72 3.97
N VAL A 36 -0.38 -8.00 3.72
CA VAL A 36 -0.50 -7.13 2.54
C VAL A 36 0.47 -5.95 2.63
N ALA A 37 0.55 -5.30 3.79
CA ALA A 37 1.53 -4.25 4.05
C ALA A 37 2.96 -4.71 3.76
N GLN A 38 3.33 -5.91 4.23
CA GLN A 38 4.65 -6.48 4.00
C GLN A 38 4.89 -6.82 2.52
N ARG A 39 3.91 -7.41 1.83
CA ARG A 39 4.02 -7.80 0.41
C ARG A 39 4.24 -6.60 -0.50
N TYR A 40 3.57 -5.48 -0.22
CA TYR A 40 3.63 -4.28 -1.04
C TYR A 40 4.61 -3.22 -0.50
N GLU A 41 5.33 -3.53 0.58
CA GLU A 41 6.28 -2.63 1.25
C GLU A 41 5.64 -1.30 1.67
N VAL A 42 4.38 -1.36 2.13
CA VAL A 42 3.60 -0.21 2.59
C VAL A 42 3.29 -0.33 4.07
N THR A 43 3.03 0.79 4.72
CA THR A 43 2.58 0.76 6.11
C THR A 43 1.07 0.54 6.20
N ARG A 44 0.61 -0.11 7.28
CA ARG A 44 -0.83 -0.22 7.58
C ARG A 44 -1.52 1.15 7.63
N SER A 45 -0.82 2.17 8.14
CA SER A 45 -1.31 3.55 8.20
C SER A 45 -1.55 4.14 6.80
N GLN A 46 -0.67 3.87 5.83
CA GLN A 46 -0.91 4.26 4.43
C GLN A 46 -2.17 3.61 3.86
N ILE A 47 -2.39 2.31 4.12
CA ILE A 47 -3.59 1.59 3.63
C ILE A 47 -4.87 2.22 4.21
N TYR A 48 -4.87 2.59 5.51
CA TYR A 48 -6.00 3.32 6.11
C TYR A 48 -6.19 4.71 5.48
N GLY A 49 -5.10 5.43 5.22
CA GLY A 49 -5.14 6.70 4.50
C GLY A 49 -5.74 6.56 3.11
N TRP A 50 -5.38 5.51 2.38
CA TRP A 50 -5.88 5.22 1.04
C TRP A 50 -7.35 4.81 1.04
N ARG A 51 -7.82 4.01 2.00
CA ARG A 51 -9.28 3.75 2.14
C ARG A 51 -10.09 5.03 2.23
N ARG A 52 -9.56 6.06 2.92
CA ARG A 52 -10.23 7.35 3.04
C ARG A 52 -10.07 8.20 1.77
N ASP A 53 -8.91 8.20 1.13
CA ASP A 53 -8.66 8.91 -0.14
C ASP A 53 -9.55 8.36 -1.27
N LEU A 54 -9.56 7.04 -1.46
CA LEU A 54 -10.37 6.35 -2.48
C LEU A 54 -11.86 6.54 -2.23
N LYS A 55 -12.33 6.42 -0.98
CA LYS A 55 -13.72 6.70 -0.62
C LYS A 55 -14.14 8.14 -0.93
N GLN A 56 -13.26 9.12 -0.75
CA GLN A 56 -13.53 10.53 -1.12
C GLN A 56 -13.56 10.75 -2.63
N LYS A 57 -12.83 9.91 -3.40
CA LYS A 57 -12.83 9.93 -4.87
C LYS A 57 -13.99 9.15 -5.50
N GLY A 58 -14.75 8.37 -4.70
CA GLY A 58 -15.84 7.53 -5.18
C GLY A 58 -15.38 6.24 -5.86
N LEU A 59 -14.15 5.79 -5.55
CA LEU A 59 -13.56 4.53 -6.01
C LEU A 59 -13.78 3.42 -4.98
#